data_AF-A0A480AGW0-F1
#
_entry.id   AF-A0A480AGW0-F1
#
_cell.length_a   1.000
_cell.length_b   1.000
_cell.length_c   1.000
_cell.angle_alpha   90.00
_cell.angle_beta   90.00
_cell.angle_gamma   90.00
#
_symmetry.space_group_name_H-M   'P 1'
#
loop_
_entity.id
_entity.type
_entity.pdbx_description
1 polymer ?
#
loop_
_entity_poly.entity_id
_entity_poly.type
_entity_poly.pdbx_seq_one_letter_code
_entity_poly.pdbx_strand_id
1 'polypeptide(L)' 'MPLIKIPRHYLVSQDEDSITVDVPESMLSHWKKDYQKIIQAKGILKHKKAAMLAHLDTLRQEWEE' A
#
# COMPACT_ATOMS: atom_id res chain seq x y z
N MET A 1 -10.28 -12.01 17.75
CA MET A 1 -10.61 -11.51 16.39
C MET A 1 -11.15 -10.09 16.51
N PRO A 2 -10.78 -9.16 15.62
CA PRO A 2 -11.39 -7.84 15.60
C PRO A 2 -12.87 -7.96 15.16
N LEU A 3 -13.76 -7.32 15.92
CA LEU A 3 -15.17 -7.21 15.58
C LEU A 3 -15.40 -5.87 14.89
N ILE A 4 -15.80 -5.90 13.62
CA ILE A 4 -16.11 -4.69 12.85
C ILE A 4 -17.62 -4.53 12.83
N LYS A 5 -18.11 -3.36 13.28
CA LYS A 5 -19.53 -3.01 13.25
C LYS A 5 -19.79 -2.15 12.02
N ILE A 6 -20.74 -2.58 11.20
CA ILE A 6 -21.15 -1.88 9.98
C ILE A 6 -22.59 -1.39 10.16
N PRO A 7 -22.86 -0.09 10.00
CA PRO A 7 -24.23 0.41 9.96
C PRO A 7 -25.04 -0.24 8.84
N ARG A 8 -26.27 -0.67 9.12
CA ARG A 8 -27.12 -1.41 8.17
C ARG A 8 -27.39 -0.66 6.86
N HIS A 9 -27.40 0.68 6.88
CA HIS A 9 -27.67 1.48 5.67
C HIS A 9 -26.54 1.43 4.64
N TYR A 10 -25.35 0.96 5.02
CA TYR A 10 -24.27 0.70 4.07
C TYR A 10 -24.31 -0.73 3.54
N LEU A 11 -25.07 -1.66 4.13
CA LEU A 11 -25.11 -3.05 3.69
C LEU A 11 -25.90 -3.18 2.39
N VAL A 12 -25.24 -3.64 1.33
CA VAL A 12 -25.85 -3.90 0.02
C VAL A 12 -26.28 -5.36 -0.09
N SER A 13 -25.40 -6.28 0.28
CA SER A 13 -25.69 -7.72 0.28
C SER A 13 -24.81 -8.46 1.26
N GLN A 14 -25.26 -9.63 1.69
CA GLN A 14 -24.51 -10.54 2.55
C GLN A 14 -24.82 -11.98 2.14
N ASP A 15 -23.79 -12.80 2.04
CA ASP A 15 -23.87 -14.25 1.87
C ASP A 15 -22.99 -14.96 2.93
N GLU A 16 -22.74 -16.26 2.76
CA GLU A 16 -21.96 -17.07 3.70
C GLU A 16 -20.47 -16.67 3.73
N ASP A 17 -19.94 -16.14 2.63
CA ASP A 17 -18.51 -15.88 2.44
C ASP A 17 -18.16 -14.39 2.45
N SER A 18 -19.13 -13.52 2.20
CA SER A 18 -18.88 -12.11 1.88
C SER A 18 -19.99 -11.15 2.35
N ILE A 19 -19.57 -9.91 2.57
CA ILE A 19 -20.45 -8.78 2.89
C ILE A 19 -20.10 -7.66 1.90
N THR A 20 -21.08 -7.24 1.11
CA THR A 20 -20.95 -6.10 0.20
C THR A 20 -21.52 -4.86 0.85
N VAL A 21 -20.73 -3.79 0.87
CA VAL A 21 -21.02 -2.55 1.56
C VAL A 21 -20.83 -1.38 0.60
N ASP A 22 -21.81 -0.48 0.53
CA ASP A 22 -21.72 0.79 -0.18
C ASP A 22 -21.07 1.81 0.75
N VAL A 23 -19.77 2.06 0.57
CA VAL A 23 -19.00 2.96 1.42
C VAL A 23 -18.87 4.32 0.74
N PRO A 24 -19.31 5.43 1.37
CA PRO A 24 -19.18 6.76 0.82
C PRO A 24 -17.73 7.10 0.49
N GLU A 25 -17.50 7.74 -0.66
CA GLU A 25 -16.16 8.10 -1.11
C GLU A 25 -15.44 9.05 -0.13
N SER A 26 -16.21 9.83 0.64
CA SER A 26 -15.67 10.67 1.72
C SER A 26 -14.95 9.86 2.81
N MET A 27 -15.43 8.66 3.15
CA MET A 27 -14.73 7.77 4.10
C MET A 27 -13.48 7.14 3.48
N LEU A 28 -13.52 6.85 2.18
CA LEU A 28 -12.38 6.32 1.44
C LEU A 28 -11.28 7.36 1.22
N SER A 29 -11.61 8.65 1.23
CA SER A 29 -10.66 9.73 0.98
C SER A 29 -9.47 9.72 1.97
N HIS A 30 -9.75 9.44 3.25
CA HIS A 30 -8.73 9.33 4.29
C HIS A 30 -7.80 8.14 4.04
N TRP A 31 -8.38 6.97 3.75
CA TRP A 31 -7.61 5.76 3.46
C TRP A 31 -6.80 5.89 2.17
N LYS A 32 -7.40 6.47 1.12
CA LYS A 32 -6.73 6.74 -0.17
C LYS A 32 -5.49 7.60 0.01
N LYS A 33 -5.55 8.64 0.87
CA LYS A 33 -4.40 9.49 1.18
C LYS A 33 -3.28 8.70 1.86
N ASP A 34 -3.60 7.83 2.79
CA ASP A 34 -2.59 7.03 3.50
C ASP A 34 -2.00 5.93 2.62
N TYR A 35 -2.80 5.26 1.79
CA TYR A 35 -2.30 4.33 0.78
C TYR A 35 -1.40 5.02 -0.25
N GLN A 36 -1.73 6.23 -0.70
CA GLN A 36 -0.87 7.01 -1.59
C GLN A 36 0.50 7.30 -0.96
N LYS A 37 0.56 7.67 0.33
CA LYS A 37 1.84 7.85 1.05
C LYS A 37 2.66 6.57 1.08
N ILE A 38 2.02 5.42 1.35
CA ILE A 38 2.70 4.12 1.37
C ILE A 38 3.28 3.78 -0.01
N ILE A 39 2.51 4.02 -1.07
CA ILE A 39 2.97 3.80 -2.46
C ILE A 39 4.18 4.68 -2.79
N GLN A 40 4.12 5.97 -2.42
CA GLN A 40 5.24 6.91 -2.62
C GLN A 40 6.48 6.47 -1.84
N ALA A 41 6.34 6.13 -0.55
CA ALA A 41 7.44 5.65 0.27
C ALA A 41 8.08 4.38 -0.30
N LYS A 42 7.27 3.43 -0.78
CA LYS A 42 7.74 2.23 -1.48
C LYS A 42 8.54 2.57 -2.73
N GLY A 43 8.09 3.55 -3.52
CA GLY A 43 8.80 4.04 -4.69
C GLY A 43 10.18 4.60 -4.35
N ILE A 44 10.25 5.47 -3.34
CA ILE A 44 11.51 6.06 -2.85
C ILE A 44 12.49 4.96 -2.38
N LEU A 45 12.00 4.01 -1.59
CA LEU A 45 12.81 2.88 -1.09
C LEU A 45 13.37 2.03 -2.25
N LYS A 46 12.55 1.74 -3.26
CA LYS A 46 12.98 0.98 -4.44
C LYS A 46 14.07 1.72 -5.21
N HIS A 47 13.92 3.03 -5.39
CA HIS A 47 14.92 3.84 -6.08
C HIS A 47 16.24 3.91 -5.31
N LYS A 48 16.19 4.14 -3.99
CA LYS A 48 17.40 4.13 -3.14
C LYS A 48 18.11 2.78 -3.18
N LYS A 49 17.37 1.68 -3.11
CA LYS A 49 17.95 0.33 -3.23
C LYS A 49 18.69 0.15 -4.56
N ALA A 50 18.08 0.57 -5.67
CA ALA A 50 18.71 0.48 -6.99
C ALA A 50 20.00 1.31 -7.07
N ALA A 51 19.99 2.53 -6.53
CA ALA A 51 21.18 3.38 -6.48
C ALA A 51 22.31 2.78 -5.63
N MET A 52 21.99 2.19 -4.48
CA MET A 52 22.98 1.51 -3.64
C MET A 52 23.59 0.30 -4.32
N LEU A 53 22.78 -0.50 -5.03
CA LEU A 53 23.29 -1.65 -5.79
C LEU A 53 24.20 -1.20 -6.95
N ALA A 54 23.80 -0.18 -7.70
CA ALA A 54 24.64 0.38 -8.76
C ALA A 54 25.99 0.89 -8.21
N HIS A 55 25.98 1.54 -7.04
CA HIS A 55 27.21 1.99 -6.41
C HIS A 55 28.09 0.83 -5.90
N LEU A 56 27.49 -0.25 -5.41
CA LEU A 56 28.24 -1.46 -5.06
C LEU A 56 28.87 -2.11 -6.28
N ASP A 57 28.16 -2.17 -7.40
CA ASP A 57 28.67 -2.71 -8.65
C ASP A 57 29.86 -1.88 -9.17
N THR A 58 29.80 -0.55 -9.09
CA THR A 58 30.94 0.31 -9.48
C THR A 58 32.16 0.07 -8.60
N LEU A 59 31.98 0.01 -7.27
CA LEU A 59 33.09 -0.25 -6.35
C LEU A 59 33.73 -1.62 -6.56
N ARG A 60 32.92 -2.61 -6.94
CA ARG A 60 33.42 -3.94 -7.25
C ARG A 60 34.26 -3.95 -8.53
N GLN A 61 33.83 -3.23 -9.57
CA GLN A 61 34.59 -3.10 -10.81
C GLN A 61 35.94 -2.41 -10.55
N GLU A 62 35.96 -1.34 -9.76
CA GLU A 62 37.19 -0.63 -9.38
C GLU A 62 38.17 -1.50 -8.57
N TRP A 63 37.67 -2.52 -7.86
CA TRP A 63 38.51 -3.44 -7.06
C TRP A 63 39.05 -4.61 -7.88
N GLU A 64 38.38 -4.98 -8.97
CA GLU A 64 38.81 -6.05 -9.89
C GLU A 64 39.79 -5.53 -10.98
N GLU A 65 39.97 -4.21 -11.11
CA GLU A 65 41.05 -3.55 -11.88
C GLU A 65 42.37 -3.43 -11.09
#